data_AF-A0A7C4N9V1-F1
#
_entry.id   AF-A0A7C4N9V1-F1
#
_cell.length_a   1.000
_cell.length_b   1.000
_cell.length_c   1.000
_cell.angle_alpha   90.00
_cell.angle_beta   90.00
_cell.angle_gamma   90.00
#
_symmetry.space_group_name_H-M   'P 1'
#
loop_
_entity.id
_entity.type
_entity.pdbx_description
1 polymer ?
#
loop_
_entity_poly.entity_id
_entity_poly.type
_entity_poly.pdbx_seq_one_letter_code
_entity_poly.pdbx_strand_id
1 'polypeptide(L)'
;GYLIWLWLRDGKSVLLGLIGGVILVLYGIIPTLQPAAFNFGRVYAAYGGVFVVLSLLWGWQIDHKAPDSFDLLGGLICLVGVAVIMYWPRG
;
A
#
# COMPACT_ATOMS: atom_id res chain seq x y z
N GLY A 1 2.48 1.34 7.81
CA GLY A 1 3.86 1.20 7.32
C GLY A 1 4.72 2.36 7.79
N TYR A 2 4.44 3.56 7.30
CA TYR A 2 5.23 4.77 7.57
C TYR A 2 5.48 5.08 9.06
N LEU A 3 4.49 4.97 9.94
CA LEU A 3 4.68 5.23 11.37
C LEU A 3 5.67 4.26 12.04
N ILE A 4 5.72 3.00 11.59
CA ILE A 4 6.72 2.02 12.02
C ILE A 4 8.10 2.40 11.48
N TRP A 5 8.17 2.90 10.24
CA TRP A 5 9.41 3.41 9.66
C TRP A 5 9.96 4.58 10.50
N LEU A 6 9.13 5.58 10.83
CA LEU A 6 9.54 6.70 11.68
C LEU A 6 10.09 6.26 13.04
N TRP A 7 9.48 5.24 13.66
CA TRP A 7 9.97 4.70 14.93
C TRP A 7 11.31 3.98 14.78
N LEU A 8 11.41 3.04 13.82
CA LEU A 8 12.56 2.14 13.72
C LEU A 8 13.78 2.75 13.00
N ARG A 9 13.58 3.61 12.00
CA ARG A 9 14.69 4.23 11.24
C ARG A 9 14.99 5.65 11.67
N ASP A 10 13.96 6.44 11.95
CA ASP A 10 14.14 7.87 12.26
C ASP A 10 14.20 8.13 13.77
N GLY A 11 14.20 7.07 14.58
CA GLY A 11 14.33 7.13 16.03
C GLY A 11 13.20 7.90 16.73
N LYS A 12 12.04 8.05 16.07
CA LYS A 12 10.90 8.76 16.66
C LYS A 12 10.24 7.94 17.77
N SER A 13 9.32 8.57 18.50
CA SER A 13 8.62 8.00 19.65
C SER A 13 8.08 6.58 19.44
N VAL A 14 8.27 5.71 20.44
CA VAL A 14 7.70 4.35 20.51
C VAL A 14 6.17 4.35 20.36
N LEU A 15 5.50 5.42 20.81
CA LEU A 15 4.05 5.56 20.68
C LEU A 15 3.63 5.58 19.20
N LEU A 16 4.40 6.23 18.32
CA LEU A 16 4.14 6.21 16.88
C LEU A 16 4.30 4.81 16.31
N GLY A 17 5.29 4.05 16.80
CA GLY A 17 5.46 2.65 16.47
C GLY A 17 4.24 1.80 16.87
N LEU A 18 3.77 1.95 18.10
CA LEU A 18 2.58 1.22 18.59
C LEU A 18 1.32 1.53 17.78
N ILE A 19 1.03 2.82 17.56
CA ILE A 19 -0.11 3.26 16.74
C ILE A 19 0.04 2.72 15.31
N GLY A 20 1.23 2.83 14.73
CA GLY A 20 1.55 2.29 13.42
C GLY A 20 1.33 0.78 13.31
N GLY A 21 1.66 0.04 14.37
CA GLY A 21 1.46 -1.40 14.47
C GLY A 21 -0.02 -1.76 14.51
N VAL A 22 -0.82 -1.08 15.34
CA VAL A 22 -2.28 -1.27 15.39
C VAL A 22 -2.91 -1.00 14.03
N ILE A 23 -2.54 0.09 13.37
CA ILE A 23 -3.04 0.42 12.04
C ILE A 23 -2.66 -0.65 11.01
N LEU A 24 -1.45 -1.21 11.08
CA LEU A 24 -1.03 -2.28 10.19
C LEU A 24 -1.80 -3.59 10.41
N VAL A 25 -2.08 -3.94 11.66
CA VAL A 25 -2.93 -5.10 11.98
C VAL A 25 -4.34 -4.89 11.40
N LEU A 26 -4.94 -3.72 11.62
CA LEU A 26 -6.24 -3.38 11.05
C LEU A 26 -6.22 -3.42 9.51
N TYR A 27 -5.16 -2.88 8.89
CA TYR A 27 -4.96 -2.93 7.45
C TYR A 27 -4.87 -4.37 6.92
N GLY A 28 -4.28 -5.30 7.67
CA GLY A 28 -4.25 -6.72 7.31
C GLY A 28 -5.60 -7.42 7.46
N ILE A 29 -6.46 -6.95 8.36
CA ILE A 29 -7.81 -7.49 8.59
C ILE A 29 -8.81 -7.00 7.54
N ILE A 30 -8.75 -5.73 7.13
CA ILE A 30 -9.74 -5.16 6.20
C ILE A 30 -9.90 -5.97 4.89
N PRO A 31 -8.84 -6.46 4.22
CA PRO A 31 -8.95 -7.32 3.04
C PRO A 31 -9.74 -8.61 3.27
N THR A 32 -9.73 -9.16 4.49
CA THR A 32 -10.44 -10.42 4.80
C THR A 32 -11.96 -10.22 4.88
N LEU A 33 -12.40 -8.97 5.02
CA LEU A 33 -13.82 -8.60 5.06
C LEU A 33 -14.42 -8.38 3.65
N GLN A 34 -13.61 -8.50 2.59
CA GLN A 34 -14.10 -8.34 1.23
C GLN A 34 -15.01 -9.52 0.82
N PRO A 35 -16.00 -9.30 -0.07
CA PRO A 35 -16.94 -10.33 -0.47
C PRO A 35 -16.25 -11.60 -0.98
N ALA A 36 -16.74 -12.76 -0.57
CA ALA A 36 -16.20 -14.07 -0.98
C ALA A 36 -16.22 -14.31 -2.50
N ALA A 37 -16.99 -13.51 -3.25
CA ALA A 37 -16.99 -13.51 -4.71
C ALA A 37 -15.63 -13.06 -5.31
N PHE A 38 -14.79 -12.37 -4.55
CA PHE A 38 -13.44 -12.02 -4.97
C PHE A 38 -12.42 -13.02 -4.41
N ASN A 39 -11.65 -13.65 -5.30
CA ASN A 39 -10.54 -14.51 -4.90
C ASN A 39 -9.48 -13.73 -4.11
N PHE A 40 -8.85 -14.38 -3.13
CA PHE A 40 -7.75 -13.84 -2.31
C PHE A 40 -6.74 -13.01 -3.13
N GLY A 41 -6.25 -13.59 -4.25
CA GLY A 41 -5.26 -12.94 -5.10
C GLY A 41 -5.72 -11.63 -5.74
N ARG A 42 -7.02 -11.48 -6.05
CA ARG A 42 -7.58 -10.24 -6.62
C ARG A 42 -7.69 -9.15 -5.57
N VAL A 43 -8.18 -9.51 -4.38
CA VAL A 43 -8.26 -8.59 -3.26
C VAL A 43 -6.86 -8.09 -2.91
N TYR A 44 -5.92 -8.99 -2.63
CA TYR A 44 -4.56 -8.58 -2.25
C TYR A 44 -3.79 -7.85 -3.36
N ALA A 45 -4.05 -8.16 -4.63
CA ALA A 45 -3.49 -7.37 -5.74
C ALA A 45 -4.01 -5.93 -5.73
N ALA A 46 -5.32 -5.72 -5.58
CA ALA A 46 -5.90 -4.38 -5.53
C ALA A 46 -5.36 -3.54 -4.36
N TYR A 47 -5.34 -4.11 -3.15
CA TYR A 47 -4.79 -3.45 -1.97
C TYR A 47 -3.27 -3.20 -2.12
N GLY A 48 -2.53 -4.13 -2.73
CA GLY A 48 -1.11 -3.97 -3.02
C GLY A 48 -0.81 -2.82 -3.98
N GLY A 49 -1.56 -2.68 -5.07
CA GLY A 49 -1.37 -1.56 -6.00
C GLY A 49 -1.72 -0.21 -5.38
N VAL A 50 -2.82 -0.15 -4.63
CA VAL A 50 -3.20 1.06 -3.87
C VAL A 50 -2.11 1.42 -2.85
N PHE A 51 -1.52 0.42 -2.18
CA PHE A 51 -0.43 0.62 -1.24
C PHE A 51 0.83 1.23 -1.88
N VAL A 52 1.20 0.80 -3.09
CA VAL A 52 2.34 1.36 -3.84
C VAL A 52 2.10 2.85 -4.11
N VAL A 53 0.93 3.20 -4.68
CA VAL A 53 0.60 4.59 -4.99
C VAL A 53 0.56 5.46 -3.74
N LEU A 54 -0.09 4.98 -2.67
CA LEU A 54 -0.12 5.73 -1.41
C LEU A 54 1.28 5.92 -0.83
N SER A 55 2.18 4.93 -0.95
CA SER A 55 3.55 5.06 -0.44
C SER A 55 4.32 6.17 -1.16
N LEU A 56 4.16 6.28 -2.48
CA LEU A 56 4.75 7.38 -3.27
C LEU A 56 4.15 8.74 -2.90
N LEU A 57 2.81 8.82 -2.79
CA LEU A 57 2.13 10.06 -2.39
C LEU A 57 2.52 10.50 -0.98
N TRP A 58 2.68 9.56 -0.06
CA TRP A 58 3.08 9.84 1.31
C TRP A 58 4.52 10.37 1.39
N GLY A 59 5.45 9.74 0.66
CA GLY A 59 6.82 10.25 0.51
C GLY A 59 6.86 11.66 -0.09
N TRP A 60 5.95 11.96 -1.02
CA TRP A 60 5.86 13.28 -1.61
C TRP A 60 5.30 14.34 -0.67
N GLN A 61 4.14 14.08 -0.05
CA GLN A 61 3.41 15.09 0.70
C GLN A 61 3.98 15.31 2.10
N ILE A 62 4.51 14.25 2.74
CA ILE A 62 4.93 14.30 4.14
C ILE A 62 6.45 14.34 4.26
N ASP A 63 7.17 13.53 3.48
CA ASP A 63 8.64 13.60 3.47
C ASP A 63 9.19 14.67 2.51
N HIS A 64 8.31 15.38 1.78
CA HIS A 64 8.65 16.39 0.77
C HIS A 64 9.63 15.90 -0.30
N LYS A 65 9.68 14.58 -0.53
CA LYS A 65 10.51 13.94 -1.55
C LYS A 65 9.66 13.67 -2.76
N ALA A 66 9.76 14.53 -3.77
CA ALA A 66 9.04 14.35 -5.01
C ALA A 66 9.42 13.01 -5.66
N PRO A 67 8.43 12.19 -6.08
CA PRO A 67 8.69 10.94 -6.77
C PRO A 67 9.38 11.26 -8.10
N ASP A 68 10.40 10.49 -8.43
CA ASP A 68 11.08 10.67 -9.70
C ASP A 68 10.26 10.08 -10.86
N SER A 69 10.71 10.31 -12.10
CA SER A 69 10.05 9.77 -13.29
C SER A 69 9.99 8.24 -13.30
N PHE A 70 10.94 7.56 -12.64
CA PHE A 70 10.98 6.10 -12.56
C PHE A 70 10.03 5.56 -11.49
N ASP A 71 9.87 6.25 -10.36
CA ASP A 71 8.88 5.97 -9.32
C ASP A 71 7.46 6.06 -9.89
N LEU A 72 7.19 7.12 -10.67
CA LEU A 72 5.89 7.29 -11.34
C LEU A 72 5.64 6.20 -12.38
N LEU A 73 6.66 5.83 -13.17
CA LEU A 73 6.56 4.73 -14.14
C LEU A 73 6.33 3.39 -13.43
N GLY A 74 7.06 3.11 -12.34
CA GLY A 74 6.88 1.92 -11.53
C GLY A 74 5.49 1.84 -10.91
N GLY A 75 5.01 2.95 -10.35
CA GLY A 75 3.64 3.08 -9.84
C GLY A 75 2.58 2.80 -10.92
N LEU A 76 2.77 3.34 -12.13
CA LEU A 76 1.89 3.07 -13.26
C LEU A 76 1.89 1.59 -13.66
N ILE A 77 3.07 0.96 -13.72
CA ILE A 77 3.20 -0.47 -14.02
C ILE A 77 2.48 -1.32 -12.97
N CYS A 78 2.62 -1.00 -11.68
CA CYS A 78 1.89 -1.67 -10.61
C CYS A 78 0.36 -1.54 -10.79
N LEU A 79 -0.13 -0.34 -11.12
CA LEU A 79 -1.55 -0.11 -11.37
C LEU A 79 -2.07 -0.88 -12.59
N VAL A 80 -1.31 -0.90 -13.67
CA VAL A 80 -1.64 -1.71 -14.87
C VAL A 80 -1.67 -3.20 -14.52
N GLY A 81 -0.70 -3.68 -13.74
CA GLY A 81 -0.68 -5.07 -13.25
C GLY A 81 -1.92 -5.41 -12.43
N VAL A 82 -2.34 -4.51 -11.53
CA VAL A 82 -3.61 -4.66 -10.79
C VAL A 82 -4.82 -4.68 -11.72
N ALA A 83 -4.88 -3.79 -12.71
CA ALA A 83 -5.98 -3.74 -13.67
C ALA A 83 -6.08 -5.05 -14.47
N VAL A 84 -4.95 -5.61 -14.91
CA VAL A 84 -4.91 -6.92 -15.57
C VAL A 84 -5.41 -8.01 -14.62
N ILE A 85 -4.92 -8.08 -13.39
CA ILE A 85 -5.36 -9.10 -12.41
C ILE A 85 -6.86 -8.98 -12.12
N MET A 86 -7.39 -7.76 -11.99
CA MET A 86 -8.80 -7.53 -11.68
C MET A 86 -9.71 -7.81 -12.87
N TYR A 87 -9.39 -7.29 -14.05
CA TYR A 87 -10.32 -7.19 -15.17
C TYR A 87 -10.03 -8.11 -16.36
N TRP A 88 -8.91 -8.86 -16.36
CA TRP A 88 -8.64 -9.77 -17.47
C TRP A 88 -9.77 -10.81 -17.62
N PRO A 89 -10.38 -10.92 -18.82
CA PRO A 89 -11.46 -11.85 -19.07
C PRO A 89 -10.94 -13.28 -18.96
N ARG A 90 -11.59 -14.05 -18.10
CA ARG A 90 -11.34 -15.47 -17.90
C ARG A 90 -12.61 -16.14 -18.36
N GLY A 91 -12.57 -16.70 -19.56
CA GLY A 91 -13.64 -17.53 -20.11
C GLY A 91 -13.89 -18.76 -19.25
#